data_AF-A0A3N2DDK7-F1
#
_entry.id   AF-A0A3N2DDK7-F1
#
_cell.length_a   1.000
_cell.length_b   1.000
_cell.length_c   1.000
_cell.angle_alpha   90.00
_cell.angle_beta   90.00
_cell.angle_gamma   90.00
#
_symmetry.space_group_name_H-M   'P 1'
#
loop_
_entity.id
_entity.type
_entity.pdbx_description
1 polymer ?
#
loop_
_entity_poly.entity_id
_entity_poly.type
_entity_poly.pdbx_seq_one_letter_code
_entity_poly.pdbx_strand_id
1 'polypeptide(L)'
;MVSHNKAQQADLRRLCAALGEIVNVSSFVETTYNLFESFDKPEHATNIDHCEECRDHNDEVNGVNRRDLSPEQIGTVCWGISSFLTPQATGYYIPRLIELAVTGQDDKDGDPYMCLFINQIGLNSESEQFSLLTNEQRLAVCNSLGILKNSYIQLLIEHCWEDEIDNAITQWTT
;
A
#
# COMPACT_ATOMS: atom_id res chain seq x y z
N MET A 1 24.12 -14.88 19.42
CA MET A 1 23.70 -13.70 18.64
C MET A 1 22.24 -13.83 18.18
N VAL A 2 21.29 -14.01 19.10
CA VAL A 2 19.85 -14.17 18.77
C VAL A 2 18.96 -13.22 19.61
N SER A 3 19.55 -12.47 20.55
CA SER A 3 18.80 -11.64 21.51
C SER A 3 18.44 -10.23 21.00
N HIS A 4 19.10 -9.73 19.95
CA HIS A 4 18.84 -8.38 19.43
C HIS A 4 17.58 -8.28 18.54
N ASN A 5 17.14 -9.38 17.91
CA ASN A 5 16.01 -9.35 16.98
C ASN A 5 14.63 -9.39 17.68
N LYS A 6 14.55 -10.09 18.83
CA LYS A 6 13.28 -10.19 19.60
C LYS A 6 12.86 -8.88 20.27
N ALA A 7 13.82 -8.02 20.63
CA ALA A 7 13.52 -6.73 21.25
C ALA A 7 12.94 -5.74 20.22
N GLN A 8 13.50 -5.71 19.01
CA GLN A 8 13.00 -4.90 17.89
C GLN A 8 11.61 -5.33 17.43
N GLN A 9 11.35 -6.64 17.31
CA GLN A 9 10.01 -7.16 16.97
C GLN A 9 8.98 -6.90 18.08
N ALA A 10 9.40 -6.92 19.36
CA ALA A 10 8.51 -6.59 20.48
C ALA A 10 8.17 -5.09 20.55
N ASP A 11 9.11 -4.22 20.15
CA ASP A 11 8.89 -2.77 20.05
C ASP A 11 7.98 -2.42 18.87
N LEU A 12 8.16 -3.06 17.71
CA LEU A 12 7.27 -2.92 16.55
C LEU A 12 5.84 -3.34 16.87
N ARG A 13 5.66 -4.48 17.55
CA ARG A 13 4.34 -4.94 18.01
C ARG A 13 3.69 -3.99 19.02
N ARG A 14 4.49 -3.36 19.89
CA ARG A 14 4.00 -2.34 20.84
C ARG A 14 3.65 -1.03 20.16
N LEU A 15 4.40 -0.63 19.14
CA LEU A 15 4.10 0.54 18.32
C LEU A 15 2.79 0.34 17.53
N CYS A 16 2.58 -0.83 16.90
CA CYS A 16 1.32 -1.13 16.23
C CYS A 16 0.12 -1.21 17.19
N ALA A 17 0.31 -1.75 18.40
CA ALA A 17 -0.73 -1.84 19.42
C ALA A 17 -1.03 -0.49 20.13
N ALA A 18 -0.11 0.47 20.09
CA ALA A 18 -0.29 1.81 20.67
C ALA A 18 -1.08 2.77 19.75
N LEU A 19 -1.37 2.39 18.50
CA LEU A 19 -2.14 3.18 17.52
C LEU A 19 -3.66 3.26 17.81
N GLY A 20 -4.06 3.05 19.08
CA GLY A 20 -5.40 3.33 19.58
C GLY A 20 -5.66 4.82 19.82
N GLU A 21 -4.68 5.70 19.57
CA GLU A 21 -4.93 7.13 19.37
C GLU A 21 -5.61 7.33 18.01
N ILE A 22 -6.60 8.23 17.97
CA ILE A 22 -7.26 8.65 16.72
C ILE A 22 -6.17 9.16 15.78
N VAL A 23 -5.69 8.28 14.89
CA VAL A 23 -4.73 8.67 13.86
C VAL A 23 -5.42 9.72 13.02
N ASN A 24 -4.89 10.93 13.04
CA ASN A 24 -5.31 11.95 12.10
C ASN A 24 -4.88 11.46 10.71
N VAL A 25 -5.83 10.89 9.96
CA VAL A 25 -5.59 10.30 8.64
C VAL A 25 -4.89 11.29 7.71
N SER A 26 -5.26 12.57 7.75
CA SER A 26 -4.61 13.60 6.94
C SER A 26 -3.14 13.79 7.32
N SER A 27 -2.81 13.86 8.62
CA SER A 27 -1.42 13.94 9.08
C SER A 27 -0.62 12.69 8.73
N PHE A 28 -1.24 11.51 8.81
CA PHE A 28 -0.62 10.25 8.42
C PHE A 28 -0.29 10.25 6.93
N VAL A 29 -1.25 10.59 6.07
CA VAL A 29 -1.07 10.69 4.61
C VAL A 29 0.08 11.62 4.25
N GLU A 30 0.12 12.84 4.81
CA GLU A 30 1.21 13.79 4.50
C GLU A 30 2.58 13.28 4.99
N THR A 31 2.62 12.62 6.15
CA THR A 31 3.85 11.99 6.65
C THR A 31 4.30 10.86 5.72
N THR A 32 3.37 10.04 5.23
CA THR A 32 3.66 8.99 4.26
C THR A 32 4.19 9.58 2.95
N TYR A 33 3.61 10.66 2.43
CA TYR A 33 4.16 11.31 1.23
C TYR A 33 5.60 11.76 1.42
N ASN A 34 5.92 12.39 2.54
CA ASN A 34 7.30 12.83 2.85
C ASN A 34 8.25 11.63 2.97
N LEU A 35 7.82 10.53 3.57
CA LEU A 35 8.64 9.34 3.77
C LEU A 35 9.06 8.66 2.45
N PHE A 36 8.30 8.87 1.39
CA PHE A 36 8.53 8.32 0.06
C PHE A 36 9.00 9.38 -0.95
N GLU A 37 9.37 10.59 -0.50
CA GLU A 37 9.79 11.68 -1.37
C GLU A 37 11.07 11.35 -2.16
N SER A 38 11.92 10.46 -1.60
CA SER A 38 13.19 10.04 -2.20
C SER A 38 13.05 9.19 -3.45
N PHE A 39 11.86 8.63 -3.71
CA PHE A 39 11.60 7.95 -4.97
C PHE A 39 11.31 8.96 -6.07
N ASP A 40 12.20 9.06 -7.05
CA ASP A 40 11.93 9.82 -8.27
C ASP A 40 10.82 9.16 -9.10
N LYS A 41 10.10 9.98 -9.87
CA LYS A 41 9.14 9.49 -10.87
C LYS A 41 9.88 8.61 -11.88
N PRO A 42 9.48 7.33 -12.05
CA PRO A 42 10.15 6.44 -12.98
C PRO A 42 9.85 6.85 -14.42
N GLU A 43 10.78 6.57 -15.33
CA GLU A 43 10.54 6.68 -16.78
C GLU A 43 9.47 5.67 -17.24
N HIS A 44 9.51 4.46 -16.67
CA HIS A 44 8.51 3.41 -16.88
C HIS A 44 8.01 2.87 -15.54
N ALA A 45 6.69 2.88 -15.35
CA ALA A 45 6.05 2.37 -14.14
C ALA A 45 6.08 0.83 -14.09
N THR A 46 6.02 0.17 -15.25
CA THR A 46 6.02 -1.30 -15.39
C THR A 46 7.21 -1.77 -16.24
N ASN A 47 7.40 -3.09 -16.34
CA ASN A 47 8.34 -3.68 -17.30
C ASN A 47 7.74 -3.71 -18.73
N ILE A 48 7.90 -2.63 -19.48
CA ILE A 48 7.30 -2.48 -20.83
C ILE A 48 7.77 -3.52 -21.85
N ASP A 49 8.87 -4.24 -21.60
CA ASP A 49 9.42 -5.25 -22.50
C ASP A 49 8.93 -6.68 -22.18
N HIS A 50 8.15 -6.85 -21.10
CA HIS A 50 7.64 -8.15 -20.67
C HIS A 50 6.47 -8.65 -21.53
N CYS A 51 5.41 -7.86 -21.64
CA CYS A 51 4.22 -8.20 -22.43
C CYS A 51 3.42 -6.92 -22.80
N GLU A 52 2.41 -7.08 -23.67
CA GLU A 52 1.52 -6.00 -24.10
C GLU A 52 0.75 -5.38 -22.92
N GLU A 53 0.24 -6.20 -22.01
CA GLU A 53 -0.47 -5.76 -20.81
C GLU A 53 0.39 -4.86 -19.90
N CYS A 54 1.67 -5.18 -19.70
CA CYS A 54 2.58 -4.28 -18.98
C CYS A 54 2.73 -2.94 -19.69
N ARG A 55 2.80 -2.94 -21.03
CA ARG A 55 2.92 -1.71 -21.83
C ARG A 55 1.66 -0.85 -21.71
N ASP A 56 0.49 -1.47 -21.82
CA ASP A 56 -0.80 -0.79 -21.70
C ASP A 56 -0.93 -0.12 -20.31
N HIS A 57 -0.63 -0.86 -19.24
CA HIS A 57 -0.64 -0.31 -17.89
C HIS A 57 0.42 0.79 -17.66
N ASN A 58 1.57 0.70 -18.33
CA ASN A 58 2.55 1.78 -18.28
C ASN A 58 1.98 3.05 -18.94
N ASP A 59 1.37 2.91 -20.12
CA ASP A 59 0.84 4.03 -20.89
C ASP A 59 -0.33 4.72 -20.18
N GLU A 60 -1.16 3.97 -19.44
CA GLU A 60 -2.24 4.50 -18.60
C GLU A 60 -1.75 5.48 -17.54
N VAL A 61 -0.60 5.22 -16.93
CA VAL A 61 -0.04 6.03 -15.83
C VAL A 61 1.11 6.94 -16.26
N ASN A 62 1.54 6.83 -17.51
CA ASN A 62 2.65 7.60 -18.03
C ASN A 62 2.36 9.10 -17.94
N GLY A 63 3.36 9.88 -17.53
CA GLY A 63 3.22 11.33 -17.42
C GLY A 63 2.41 11.80 -16.21
N VAL A 64 1.76 10.92 -15.44
CA VAL A 64 0.96 11.31 -14.25
C VAL A 64 1.83 11.43 -13.00
N ASN A 65 1.54 12.41 -12.13
CA ASN A 65 2.24 12.52 -10.86
C ASN A 65 1.56 11.64 -9.81
N ARG A 66 2.31 11.17 -8.80
CA ARG A 66 1.74 10.27 -7.79
C ARG A 66 0.48 10.80 -7.12
N ARG A 67 0.34 12.11 -6.89
CA ARG A 67 -0.86 12.70 -6.27
C ARG A 67 -2.05 12.83 -7.23
N ASP A 68 -1.79 12.82 -8.53
CA ASP A 68 -2.79 13.02 -9.57
C ASP A 68 -3.35 11.71 -10.11
N LEU A 69 -2.88 10.56 -9.59
CA LEU A 69 -3.33 9.25 -10.01
C LEU A 69 -4.82 9.06 -9.67
N SER A 70 -5.61 8.83 -10.71
CA SER A 70 -7.06 8.65 -10.64
C SER A 70 -7.47 7.19 -10.39
N PRO A 71 -8.68 6.93 -9.85
CA PRO A 71 -9.21 5.57 -9.74
C PRO A 71 -9.21 4.80 -11.06
N GLU A 72 -9.50 5.46 -12.19
CA GLU A 72 -9.48 4.87 -13.52
C GLU A 72 -8.12 4.30 -13.90
N GLN A 73 -7.05 5.02 -13.55
CA GLN A 73 -5.67 4.60 -13.84
C GLN A 73 -5.17 3.54 -12.87
N ILE A 74 -5.77 3.44 -11.69
CA ILE A 74 -5.36 2.44 -10.70
C ILE A 74 -6.00 1.10 -11.00
N GLY A 75 -7.22 1.11 -11.52
CA GLY A 75 -7.97 -0.08 -11.88
C GLY A 75 -8.78 -0.66 -10.71
N THR A 76 -9.11 -1.95 -10.82
CA THR A 76 -9.97 -2.70 -9.88
C THR A 76 -9.20 -3.84 -9.23
N VAL A 77 -9.80 -4.50 -8.23
CA VAL A 77 -9.18 -5.64 -7.51
C VAL A 77 -8.66 -6.75 -8.44
N CYS A 78 -9.35 -6.97 -9.56
CA CYS A 78 -9.04 -8.00 -10.55
C CYS A 78 -8.18 -7.49 -11.72
N TRP A 79 -8.03 -6.17 -11.88
CA TRP A 79 -7.32 -5.55 -12.99
C TRP A 79 -6.82 -4.15 -12.60
N GLY A 80 -5.57 -4.07 -12.12
CA GLY A 80 -5.00 -2.80 -11.69
C GLY A 80 -3.48 -2.77 -11.76
N ILE A 81 -2.94 -1.55 -11.85
CA ILE A 81 -1.51 -1.32 -12.09
C ILE A 81 -0.61 -1.85 -10.97
N SER A 82 -1.13 -1.97 -9.75
CA SER A 82 -0.35 -2.23 -8.54
C SER A 82 0.49 -3.51 -8.63
N SER A 83 -0.01 -4.54 -9.31
CA SER A 83 0.69 -5.82 -9.50
C SER A 83 1.80 -5.78 -10.56
N PHE A 84 1.82 -4.73 -11.38
CA PHE A 84 2.75 -4.58 -12.51
C PHE A 84 3.86 -3.56 -12.24
N LEU A 85 3.79 -2.86 -11.11
CA LEU A 85 4.76 -1.82 -10.77
C LEU A 85 6.15 -2.42 -10.56
N THR A 86 7.15 -1.78 -11.17
CA THR A 86 8.55 -2.03 -10.83
C THR A 86 8.83 -1.59 -9.39
N PRO A 87 9.90 -2.08 -8.72
CA PRO A 87 10.20 -1.67 -7.35
C PRO A 87 10.34 -0.15 -7.17
N GLN A 88 10.90 0.55 -8.16
CA GLN A 88 11.00 2.01 -8.18
C GLN A 88 9.61 2.67 -8.27
N ALA A 89 8.77 2.18 -9.18
CA ALA A 89 7.41 2.70 -9.36
C ALA A 89 6.51 2.44 -8.16
N THR A 90 6.66 1.28 -7.50
CA THR A 90 5.99 0.96 -6.25
C THR A 90 6.35 1.98 -5.18
N GLY A 91 7.64 2.26 -4.96
CA GLY A 91 8.06 3.30 -4.00
C GLY A 91 7.52 4.69 -4.36
N TYR A 92 7.42 5.02 -5.64
CA TYR A 92 6.86 6.29 -6.10
C TYR A 92 5.36 6.41 -5.84
N TYR A 93 4.55 5.39 -6.18
CA TYR A 93 3.09 5.45 -6.14
C TYR A 93 2.45 5.00 -4.83
N ILE A 94 3.12 4.19 -4.00
CA ILE A 94 2.52 3.64 -2.78
C ILE A 94 1.93 4.68 -1.80
N PRO A 95 2.45 5.93 -1.65
CA PRO A 95 1.78 6.91 -0.80
C PRO A 95 0.37 7.25 -1.27
N ARG A 96 0.14 7.28 -2.58
CA ARG A 96 -1.17 7.52 -3.16
C ARG A 96 -2.10 6.33 -2.97
N LEU A 97 -1.58 5.11 -3.16
CA LEU A 97 -2.36 3.89 -2.92
C LEU A 97 -2.76 3.82 -1.43
N ILE A 98 -1.86 4.18 -0.52
CA ILE A 98 -2.16 4.31 0.91
C ILE A 98 -3.24 5.36 1.14
N GLU A 99 -3.07 6.57 0.61
CA GLU A 99 -4.04 7.67 0.76
C GLU A 99 -5.45 7.23 0.37
N LEU A 100 -5.61 6.67 -0.83
CA LEU A 100 -6.91 6.24 -1.35
C LEU A 100 -7.56 5.21 -0.43
N ALA A 101 -6.78 4.26 0.08
CA ALA A 101 -7.29 3.23 0.98
C ALA A 101 -7.74 3.83 2.32
N VAL A 102 -6.88 4.60 3.00
CA VAL A 102 -7.17 5.10 4.35
C VAL A 102 -8.21 6.22 4.37
N THR A 103 -8.39 6.93 3.25
CA THR A 103 -9.44 7.94 3.07
C THR A 103 -10.77 7.36 2.56
N GLY A 104 -10.85 6.03 2.38
CA GLY A 104 -12.08 5.35 2.02
C GLY A 104 -12.58 5.73 0.63
N GLN A 105 -11.67 5.94 -0.33
CA GLN A 105 -12.06 6.14 -1.73
C GLN A 105 -12.54 4.84 -2.36
N ASP A 106 -13.33 4.98 -3.41
CA ASP A 106 -13.76 3.88 -4.26
C ASP A 106 -12.81 3.72 -5.46
N ASP A 107 -12.78 2.52 -6.04
CA ASP A 107 -12.13 2.25 -7.31
C ASP A 107 -12.99 2.71 -8.49
N LYS A 108 -12.54 2.43 -9.73
CA LYS A 108 -13.25 2.87 -10.94
C LYS A 108 -14.65 2.28 -11.12
N ASP A 109 -14.96 1.15 -10.49
CA ASP A 109 -16.26 0.48 -10.58
C ASP A 109 -17.17 0.88 -9.40
N GLY A 110 -16.66 1.69 -8.46
CA GLY A 110 -17.38 2.13 -7.26
C GLY A 110 -17.24 1.17 -6.08
N ASP A 111 -16.33 0.20 -6.15
CA ASP A 111 -16.06 -0.71 -5.04
C ASP A 111 -15.02 -0.11 -4.08
N PRO A 112 -15.07 -0.42 -2.76
CA PRO A 112 -14.13 0.15 -1.81
C PRO A 112 -12.66 -0.18 -2.14
N TYR A 113 -11.87 0.84 -2.43
CA TYR A 113 -10.47 0.68 -2.87
C TYR A 113 -9.60 -0.06 -1.85
N MET A 114 -9.94 0.01 -0.56
CA MET A 114 -9.24 -0.69 0.50
C MET A 114 -9.14 -2.21 0.26
N CYS A 115 -10.12 -2.83 -0.41
CA CYS A 115 -10.08 -4.26 -0.75
C CYS A 115 -8.97 -4.56 -1.76
N LEU A 116 -8.86 -3.72 -2.81
CA LEU A 116 -7.77 -3.77 -3.79
C LEU A 116 -6.41 -3.53 -3.12
N PHE A 117 -6.32 -2.58 -2.21
CA PHE A 117 -5.10 -2.32 -1.44
C PHE A 117 -4.68 -3.53 -0.60
N ILE A 118 -5.59 -4.17 0.14
CA ILE A 118 -5.29 -5.37 0.93
C ILE A 118 -4.82 -6.50 0.01
N ASN A 119 -5.53 -6.75 -1.09
CA ASN A 119 -5.20 -7.82 -2.02
C ASN A 119 -3.80 -7.68 -2.64
N GLN A 120 -3.51 -6.51 -3.21
CA GLN A 120 -2.33 -6.32 -4.05
C GLN A 120 -1.10 -5.86 -3.27
N ILE A 121 -1.30 -5.11 -2.18
CA ILE A 121 -0.22 -4.58 -1.34
C ILE A 121 -0.14 -5.34 -0.03
N GLY A 122 -1.26 -5.43 0.70
CA GLY A 122 -1.32 -6.04 2.04
C GLY A 122 -0.86 -7.50 2.08
N LEU A 123 -1.28 -8.32 1.13
CA LEU A 123 -1.01 -9.77 1.12
C LEU A 123 0.29 -10.17 0.39
N ASN A 124 1.14 -9.22 0.02
CA ASN A 124 2.33 -9.46 -0.81
C ASN A 124 3.64 -8.88 -0.21
N SER A 125 3.81 -8.85 1.12
CA SER A 125 4.94 -8.13 1.76
C SER A 125 6.34 -8.56 1.30
N GLU A 126 6.47 -9.81 0.84
CA GLU A 126 7.72 -10.44 0.40
C GLU A 126 7.95 -10.34 -1.13
N SER A 127 7.04 -9.70 -1.86
CA SER A 127 7.19 -9.48 -3.30
C SER A 127 8.41 -8.60 -3.61
N GLU A 128 9.10 -8.91 -4.71
CA GLU A 128 10.23 -8.11 -5.22
C GLU A 128 9.83 -6.64 -5.45
N GLN A 129 8.54 -6.37 -5.70
CA GLN A 129 8.00 -5.01 -5.86
C GLN A 129 8.26 -4.10 -4.65
N PHE A 130 8.51 -4.68 -3.46
CA PHE A 130 8.80 -3.93 -2.23
C PHE A 130 10.27 -4.00 -1.80
N SER A 131 11.15 -4.55 -2.63
CA SER A 131 12.58 -4.78 -2.32
C SER A 131 13.37 -3.51 -2.03
N LEU A 132 12.91 -2.35 -2.53
CA LEU A 132 13.54 -1.05 -2.31
C LEU A 132 13.02 -0.30 -1.07
N LEU A 133 11.99 -0.82 -0.40
CA LEU A 133 11.40 -0.13 0.75
C LEU A 133 12.29 -0.24 1.99
N THR A 134 12.52 0.89 2.64
CA THR A 134 13.14 0.93 3.97
C THR A 134 12.21 0.37 5.04
N ASN A 135 12.75 0.05 6.22
CA ASN A 135 11.94 -0.40 7.35
C ASN A 135 10.86 0.61 7.76
N GLU A 136 11.17 1.92 7.68
CA GLU A 136 10.23 2.99 8.00
C GLU A 136 9.08 3.02 6.98
N GLN A 137 9.39 2.86 5.69
CA GLN A 137 8.41 2.78 4.62
C GLN A 137 7.52 1.54 4.74
N ARG A 138 8.11 0.38 5.07
CA ARG A 138 7.35 -0.85 5.35
C ARG A 138 6.44 -0.68 6.57
N LEU A 139 6.92 0.01 7.61
CA LEU A 139 6.10 0.33 8.79
C LEU A 139 4.93 1.25 8.42
N ALA A 140 5.10 2.19 7.50
CA ALA A 140 4.00 3.03 7.02
C ALA A 140 2.91 2.20 6.31
N VAL A 141 3.29 1.19 5.52
CA VAL A 141 2.32 0.24 4.93
C VAL A 141 1.60 -0.55 6.03
N CYS A 142 2.34 -1.09 7.00
CA CYS A 142 1.74 -1.81 8.14
C CYS A 142 0.74 -0.92 8.92
N ASN A 143 1.13 0.32 9.20
CA ASN A 143 0.28 1.30 9.90
C ASN A 143 -0.98 1.61 9.08
N SER A 144 -0.89 1.70 7.75
CA SER A 144 -2.08 1.90 6.90
C SER A 144 -3.07 0.75 7.04
N LEU A 145 -2.61 -0.51 7.07
CA LEU A 145 -3.46 -1.68 7.32
C LEU A 145 -4.10 -1.64 8.72
N GLY A 146 -3.34 -1.20 9.73
CA GLY A 146 -3.87 -0.96 11.07
C GLY A 146 -4.98 0.09 11.11
N ILE A 147 -4.83 1.18 10.35
CA ILE A 147 -5.88 2.20 10.18
C ILE A 147 -7.10 1.58 9.50
N LEU A 148 -6.92 0.81 8.43
CA LEU A 148 -8.04 0.14 7.74
C LEU A 148 -8.82 -0.77 8.69
N LYS A 149 -8.12 -1.61 9.45
CA LYS A 149 -8.76 -2.47 10.45
C LYS A 149 -9.51 -1.65 11.49
N ASN A 150 -8.91 -0.61 12.07
CA ASN A 150 -9.53 0.12 13.17
C ASN A 150 -10.71 1.01 12.71
N SER A 151 -10.63 1.57 11.51
CA SER A 151 -11.60 2.54 11.00
C SER A 151 -12.69 1.93 10.13
N TYR A 152 -12.42 0.80 9.47
CA TYR A 152 -13.32 0.24 8.45
C TYR A 152 -13.65 -1.26 8.65
N ILE A 153 -13.39 -1.85 9.83
CA ILE A 153 -13.66 -3.29 10.06
C ILE A 153 -15.08 -3.73 9.69
N GLN A 154 -16.09 -2.89 9.92
CA GLN A 154 -17.47 -3.25 9.60
C GLN A 154 -17.68 -3.38 8.08
N LEU A 155 -17.10 -2.47 7.31
CA LEU A 155 -17.13 -2.53 5.84
C LEU A 155 -16.30 -3.71 5.32
N LEU A 156 -15.14 -3.99 5.94
CA LEU A 156 -14.34 -5.16 5.59
C LEU A 156 -15.11 -6.46 5.82
N ILE A 157 -15.85 -6.59 6.93
CA ILE A 157 -16.73 -7.74 7.19
C ILE A 157 -17.83 -7.86 6.14
N GLU A 158 -18.45 -6.74 5.75
CA GLU A 158 -19.50 -6.74 4.71
C GLU A 158 -19.00 -7.22 3.35
N HIS A 159 -17.71 -7.02 3.06
CA HIS A 159 -17.04 -7.48 1.85
C HIS A 159 -16.24 -8.78 2.03
N CYS A 160 -16.30 -9.42 3.22
CA CYS A 160 -15.57 -10.65 3.57
C CYS A 160 -14.03 -10.53 3.52
N TRP A 161 -13.46 -9.47 4.10
CA TRP A 161 -12.01 -9.19 4.18
C TRP A 161 -11.45 -9.18 5.62
N GLU A 162 -12.22 -9.61 6.60
CA GLU A 162 -11.85 -9.55 8.02
C GLU A 162 -10.65 -10.44 8.38
N ASP A 163 -10.47 -11.57 7.70
CA ASP A 163 -9.33 -12.46 7.91
C ASP A 163 -8.11 -11.98 7.11
N GLU A 164 -8.34 -11.48 5.90
CA GLU A 164 -7.31 -10.98 4.99
C GLU A 164 -6.59 -9.76 5.57
N ILE A 165 -7.29 -8.84 6.22
CA ILE A 165 -6.64 -7.69 6.87
C ILE A 165 -5.71 -8.12 8.01
N ASP A 166 -6.06 -9.17 8.75
CA ASP A 166 -5.24 -9.71 9.84
C ASP A 166 -4.00 -10.44 9.31
N ASN A 167 -4.17 -11.18 8.22
CA ASN A 167 -3.07 -11.80 7.49
C ASN A 167 -2.13 -10.74 6.91
N ALA A 168 -2.65 -9.68 6.31
CA ALA A 168 -1.86 -8.58 5.76
C ALA A 168 -1.04 -7.89 6.86
N ILE A 169 -1.64 -7.52 7.99
CA ILE A 169 -0.91 -6.91 9.12
C ILE A 169 0.20 -7.86 9.61
N THR A 170 -0.08 -9.16 9.68
CA THR A 170 0.92 -10.15 10.10
C THR A 170 2.12 -10.17 9.15
N GLN A 171 1.89 -10.22 7.85
CA GLN A 171 2.94 -10.23 6.83
C GLN A 171 3.86 -9.01 6.96
N TRP A 172 3.29 -7.81 7.07
CA TRP A 172 4.04 -6.56 7.16
C TRP A 172 4.69 -6.27 8.52
N THR A 173 4.42 -7.10 9.54
CA THR A 173 5.04 -7.01 10.87
C THR A 173 6.28 -7.90 11.03
N THR A 174 6.47 -8.87 10.13
CA THR A 174 7.54 -9.89 10.21
C THR A 174 8.91 -9.34 9.82
#